data_AF-A0A344LIS9-F1
#
_entry.id   AF-A0A344LIS9-F1
#
_cell.length_a   1.000
_cell.length_b   1.000
_cell.length_c   1.000
_cell.angle_alpha   90.00
_cell.angle_beta   90.00
_cell.angle_gamma   90.00
#
_symmetry.space_group_name_H-M   'P 1'
#
loop_
_entity.id
_entity.type
_entity.pdbx_description
1 polymer ?
#
loop_
_entity_poly.entity_id
_entity_poly.type
_entity_poly.pdbx_seq_one_letter_code
_entity_poly.pdbx_strand_id
1 'polypeptide(L)'
;MGNTGYEVNPAALKQGSGAAAGVREQLGKDGRIPDETTQTAARTLSAENFQLGPALKSTGELWYSQITTLHQACHKIEQSLAAGAGGYQLNEDKTEMSMAEIAQFFE
;
A
#
# COMPACT_ATOMS: atom_id res chain seq x y z
N MET A 1 -1.74 -34.18 -7.16
CA MET A 1 -2.09 -32.75 -7.12
C MET A 1 -0.80 -31.99 -6.91
N GLY A 2 -0.29 -31.37 -7.98
CA GLY A 2 1.01 -30.71 -7.96
C GLY A 2 0.94 -29.47 -7.07
N ASN A 3 1.75 -29.45 -6.03
CA ASN A 3 1.99 -28.24 -5.25
C ASN A 3 2.70 -27.26 -6.18
N THR A 4 1.96 -26.34 -6.81
CA THR A 4 2.55 -25.12 -7.36
C THR A 4 2.93 -24.24 -6.17
N GLY A 5 3.93 -24.70 -5.41
CA GLY A 5 4.61 -23.87 -4.43
C GLY A 5 5.33 -22.81 -5.23
N TYR A 6 4.69 -21.66 -5.40
CA TYR A 6 5.38 -20.49 -5.93
C TYR A 6 6.59 -20.27 -5.02
N GLU A 7 7.79 -20.34 -5.60
CA GLU A 7 9.02 -20.01 -4.89
C GLU A 7 8.98 -18.49 -4.65
N VAL A 8 8.50 -18.09 -3.48
CA VAL A 8 8.32 -16.68 -3.14
C VAL A 8 9.59 -16.17 -2.49
N ASN A 9 10.32 -15.32 -3.21
CA ASN A 9 11.53 -14.69 -2.70
C ASN A 9 11.18 -13.64 -1.61
N PRO A 10 11.60 -13.82 -0.35
CA PRO A 10 11.31 -12.88 0.74
C PRO A 10 11.89 -11.48 0.51
N ALA A 11 13.02 -11.37 -0.19
CA ALA A 11 13.62 -10.09 -0.53
C ALA A 11 12.75 -9.32 -1.54
N ALA A 12 12.15 -10.01 -2.51
CA ALA A 12 11.22 -9.41 -3.46
C ALA A 12 9.95 -8.91 -2.77
N LEU A 13 9.44 -9.65 -1.78
CA LEU A 13 8.31 -9.20 -0.95
C LEU A 13 8.65 -7.94 -0.13
N LYS A 14 9.83 -7.89 0.50
CA LYS A 14 10.31 -6.69 1.22
C LYS A 14 10.43 -5.48 0.29
N GLN A 15 10.98 -5.68 -0.91
CA GLN A 15 11.09 -4.62 -1.91
C GLN A 15 9.72 -4.10 -2.35
N GLY A 16 8.77 -5.01 -2.64
CA GLY A 16 7.39 -4.63 -2.99
C GLY A 16 6.68 -3.89 -1.86
N SER A 17 6.89 -4.30 -0.60
CA SER A 17 6.38 -3.60 0.57
C SER A 17 6.93 -2.17 0.66
N GLY A 18 8.24 -1.99 0.45
CA GLY A 18 8.88 -0.66 0.44
C GLY A 18 8.36 0.25 -0.66
N ALA A 19 8.15 -0.29 -1.87
CA ALA A 19 7.55 0.45 -2.97
C ALA A 19 6.11 0.90 -2.65
N ALA A 20 5.29 0.01 -2.08
CA ALA A 20 3.93 0.35 -1.65
C ALA A 20 3.91 1.43 -0.57
N ALA A 21 4.86 1.37 0.39
CA ALA A 21 5.03 2.40 1.41
C ALA A 21 5.41 3.76 0.79
N GLY A 22 6.31 3.79 -0.19
CA GLY A 22 6.70 5.01 -0.90
C GLY A 22 5.53 5.64 -1.67
N VAL A 23 4.73 4.84 -2.38
CA VAL A 23 3.52 5.33 -3.05
C VAL A 23 2.50 5.87 -2.05
N ARG A 24 2.29 5.17 -0.92
CA ARG A 24 1.42 5.63 0.16
C ARG A 24 1.85 7.00 0.67
N GLU A 25 3.14 7.17 0.95
CA GLU A 25 3.69 8.43 1.43
C GLU A 25 3.47 9.57 0.43
N GLN A 26 3.74 9.32 -0.86
CA GLN A 26 3.53 10.33 -1.90
C GLN A 26 2.05 10.69 -2.07
N LEU A 27 1.14 9.72 -2.04
CA LEU A 27 -0.31 9.96 -2.07
C LEU A 27 -0.76 10.79 -0.86
N GLY A 28 -0.18 10.56 0.32
CA GLY A 28 -0.48 11.33 1.53
C GLY A 28 -0.01 12.78 1.47
N LYS A 29 1.17 13.04 0.86
CA LYS A 29 1.74 14.38 0.68
C LYS A 29 1.09 15.14 -0.47
N ASP A 30 1.14 14.57 -1.67
CA ASP A 30 0.79 15.28 -2.90
C ASP A 30 -0.68 15.17 -3.23
N GLY A 31 -1.29 14.02 -2.93
CA GLY A 31 -2.69 13.76 -3.23
C GLY A 31 -3.65 14.70 -2.51
N ARG A 32 -3.22 15.38 -1.45
CA ARG A 32 -4.03 16.34 -0.68
C ARG A 32 -3.76 17.80 -1.03
N ILE A 33 -2.76 18.11 -1.84
CA ILE A 33 -2.46 19.49 -2.30
C ILE A 33 -3.72 20.18 -2.87
N PRO A 34 -4.58 19.51 -3.66
CA PRO A 34 -5.75 20.15 -4.23
C PRO A 34 -6.88 20.44 -3.24
N ASP A 35 -6.88 19.90 -2.01
CA ASP A 35 -8.05 19.92 -1.13
C ASP A 35 -8.48 21.35 -0.77
N GLU A 36 -7.56 22.15 -0.25
CA GLU A 36 -7.84 23.50 0.22
C GLU A 36 -8.13 24.47 -0.95
N THR A 37 -7.35 24.36 -2.02
CA THR A 37 -7.49 25.21 -3.21
C THR A 37 -8.79 24.92 -3.94
N THR A 38 -9.17 23.64 -4.09
CA THR A 38 -10.44 23.23 -4.71
C THR A 38 -11.64 23.68 -3.88
N GLN A 39 -11.59 23.52 -2.55
CA GLN A 39 -12.66 23.98 -1.68
C GLN A 39 -12.83 25.51 -1.72
N THR A 40 -11.72 26.25 -1.70
CA THR A 40 -11.76 27.72 -1.76
C THR A 40 -12.33 28.19 -3.09
N ALA A 41 -11.81 27.68 -4.21
CA ALA A 41 -12.32 28.01 -5.54
C ALA A 41 -13.80 27.63 -5.70
N ALA A 42 -14.21 26.46 -5.23
CA ALA A 42 -15.59 26.02 -5.29
C ALA A 42 -16.53 26.94 -4.50
N ARG A 43 -16.11 27.39 -3.30
CA ARG A 43 -16.88 28.34 -2.48
C ARG A 43 -17.02 29.69 -3.17
N THR A 44 -15.92 30.24 -3.68
CA THR A 44 -15.92 31.53 -4.39
C THR A 44 -16.81 31.48 -5.62
N LEU A 45 -16.68 30.45 -6.46
CA LEU A 45 -17.50 30.30 -7.67
C LEU A 45 -18.99 30.10 -7.33
N SER A 46 -19.29 29.37 -6.25
CA SER A 46 -20.68 29.19 -5.80
C SER A 46 -21.28 30.50 -5.29
N ALA A 47 -20.50 31.34 -4.60
CA ALA A 47 -20.95 32.64 -4.12
C ALA A 47 -21.32 33.59 -5.27
N GLU A 48 -20.62 33.48 -6.40
CA GLU A 48 -20.91 34.21 -7.64
C GLU A 48 -22.01 33.56 -8.51
N ASN A 49 -22.72 32.55 -7.98
CA ASN A 49 -23.75 31.78 -8.70
C ASN A 49 -23.25 31.04 -9.96
N PHE A 50 -21.95 30.80 -10.08
CA PHE A 50 -21.43 29.97 -11.16
C PHE A 50 -21.72 28.49 -10.88
N GLN A 51 -22.36 27.81 -11.84
CA GLN A 51 -22.60 26.36 -11.80
C GLN A 51 -21.31 25.54 -11.65
N LEU A 52 -20.16 26.11 -12.03
CA LEU A 52 -18.85 25.51 -11.84
C LEU A 52 -18.51 25.29 -10.35
N GLY A 53 -18.99 26.14 -9.43
CA GLY A 53 -18.69 26.03 -8.01
C GLY A 53 -19.12 24.69 -7.40
N PRO A 54 -20.41 24.32 -7.49
CA PRO A 54 -20.89 23.01 -7.03
C PRO A 54 -20.19 21.83 -7.74
N ALA A 55 -19.96 21.92 -9.05
CA ALA A 55 -19.28 20.87 -9.80
C ALA A 55 -17.83 20.65 -9.34
N LEU A 56 -17.12 21.75 -9.06
CA LEU A 56 -15.75 21.73 -8.55
C LEU A 56 -15.70 21.14 -7.14
N LYS A 57 -16.68 21.47 -6.28
CA LYS A 57 -16.81 20.86 -4.95
C LYS A 57 -16.94 19.35 -5.04
N SER A 58 -17.89 18.84 -5.84
CA SER A 58 -18.09 17.39 -6.01
C SER A 58 -16.86 16.70 -6.57
N THR A 59 -16.16 17.34 -7.50
CA THR A 59 -14.90 16.82 -8.06
C THR A 59 -13.81 16.73 -6.99
N GLY A 60 -13.67 17.75 -6.14
CA GLY A 60 -12.72 17.73 -5.01
C GLY A 60 -13.03 16.66 -3.98
N GLU A 61 -14.31 16.47 -3.64
CA GLU A 61 -14.75 15.40 -2.71
C GLU A 61 -14.48 14.01 -3.29
N LEU A 62 -14.73 13.80 -4.59
CA LEU A 62 -14.40 12.55 -5.27
C LEU A 62 -12.90 12.30 -5.26
N TRP A 63 -12.09 13.31 -5.61
CA TRP A 63 -10.63 13.22 -5.58
C TRP A 63 -10.12 12.80 -4.20
N TYR A 64 -10.56 13.48 -3.14
CA TYR A 64 -10.21 13.16 -1.77
C TYR A 64 -10.54 11.70 -1.40
N SER A 65 -11.72 11.23 -1.81
CA SER A 65 -12.15 9.85 -1.58
C SER A 65 -11.25 8.83 -2.29
N GLN A 66 -10.90 9.09 -3.55
CA GLN A 66 -10.02 8.21 -4.33
C GLN A 66 -8.60 8.17 -3.77
N ILE A 67 -8.02 9.32 -3.42
CA ILE A 67 -6.69 9.39 -2.81
C ILE A 67 -6.66 8.65 -1.47
N THR A 68 -7.69 8.82 -0.64
CA THR A 68 -7.81 8.09 0.62
C THR A 68 -7.90 6.58 0.40
N THR A 69 -8.67 6.14 -0.59
CA THR A 69 -8.82 4.73 -0.96
C THR A 69 -7.48 4.14 -1.43
N LEU A 70 -6.78 4.83 -2.32
CA LEU A 70 -5.46 4.40 -2.81
C LEU A 70 -4.43 4.35 -1.68
N HIS A 71 -4.41 5.35 -0.80
CA HIS A 71 -3.53 5.38 0.37
C HIS A 71 -3.77 4.18 1.29
N GLN A 72 -5.04 3.84 1.56
CA GLN A 72 -5.40 2.66 2.36
C GLN A 72 -5.03 1.35 1.65
N ALA A 73 -5.23 1.26 0.34
CA ALA A 73 -4.87 0.08 -0.45
C ALA A 73 -3.36 -0.16 -0.41
N CYS A 74 -2.55 0.88 -0.64
CA CYS A 74 -1.10 0.80 -0.53
C CYS A 74 -0.65 0.36 0.86
N HIS A 75 -1.30 0.84 1.92
CA HIS A 75 -1.01 0.39 3.27
C HIS A 75 -1.33 -1.09 3.50
N LYS A 76 -2.45 -1.59 2.97
CA LYS A 76 -2.79 -3.02 3.06
C LYS A 76 -1.81 -3.89 2.28
N ILE A 77 -1.36 -3.43 1.12
CA ILE A 77 -0.35 -4.13 0.30
C ILE A 77 0.98 -4.18 1.06
N GLU A 78 1.44 -3.04 1.57
CA GLU A 78 2.63 -2.94 2.44
C GLU A 78 2.57 -3.96 3.58
N GLN A 79 1.50 -3.95 4.39
CA GLN A 79 1.34 -4.87 5.51
C GLN A 79 1.33 -6.34 5.07
N SER A 80 0.62 -6.66 3.98
CA SER A 80 0.49 -8.03 3.49
C SER A 80 1.82 -8.59 2.99
N LEU A 81 2.59 -7.78 2.25
CA LEU A 81 3.90 -8.17 1.73
C LEU A 81 4.95 -8.28 2.83
N ALA A 82 4.95 -7.35 3.80
CA ALA A 82 5.84 -7.43 4.96
C ALA A 82 5.55 -8.67 5.82
N ALA A 83 4.27 -8.95 6.09
CA ALA A 83 3.87 -10.15 6.81
C ALA A 83 4.25 -11.44 6.06
N GLY A 84 4.04 -11.47 4.74
CA GLY A 84 4.48 -12.57 3.89
C GLY A 84 5.99 -12.81 4.00
N ALA A 85 6.80 -11.76 3.87
CA ALA A 85 8.26 -11.87 3.97
C ALA A 85 8.72 -12.41 5.34
N GLY A 86 8.10 -11.95 6.43
CA GLY A 86 8.38 -12.46 7.78
C GLY A 86 7.99 -13.92 7.96
N GLY A 87 6.86 -14.33 7.38
CA GLY A 87 6.40 -15.72 7.43
C GLY A 87 7.34 -16.69 6.69
N TYR A 88 7.84 -16.31 5.51
CA TYR A 88 8.80 -17.13 4.77
C TYR A 88 10.14 -17.27 5.51
N GLN A 89 10.69 -16.17 6.05
CA GLN A 89 11.93 -16.22 6.83
C GLN A 89 11.81 -17.17 8.03
N LEU A 90 10.71 -17.09 8.79
CA LEU A 90 10.50 -17.98 9.94
C LEU A 90 10.40 -19.46 9.55
N ASN A 91 9.93 -19.77 8.34
CA ASN A 91 9.85 -21.14 7.86
C ASN A 91 11.21 -21.64 7.35
N GLU A 92 11.99 -20.79 6.70
CA GLU A 92 13.38 -21.08 6.32
C GLU A 92 14.22 -21.38 7.56
N ASP A 93 14.18 -20.51 8.58
CA ASP A 93 14.94 -20.69 9.83
C ASP A 93 14.58 -22.01 10.54
N LYS A 94 13.30 -22.37 10.58
CA LYS A 94 12.84 -23.65 11.15
C LYS A 94 13.34 -24.85 10.34
N THR A 95 13.33 -24.74 9.02
CA THR A 95 13.78 -25.82 8.13
C THR A 95 15.28 -26.03 8.29
N GLU A 96 16.07 -24.95 8.34
CA GLU A 96 17.50 -25.01 8.61
C GLU A 96 17.81 -25.65 9.97
N MET A 97 17.09 -25.25 11.03
CA MET A 97 17.24 -25.88 12.35
C MET A 97 16.95 -27.39 12.32
N SER A 98 15.82 -27.79 11.71
CA SER A 98 15.49 -29.22 11.61
C SER A 98 16.49 -29.99 10.75
N MET A 99 17.03 -29.41 9.68
CA MET A 99 18.10 -30.03 8.90
C MET A 99 19.39 -30.17 9.69
N ALA A 100 19.76 -29.17 10.50
CA ALA A 100 20.92 -29.23 11.39
C ALA A 100 20.76 -30.31 12.47
N GLU A 101 19.56 -30.46 13.05
CA GLU A 101 19.25 -31.54 14.00
C GLU A 101 19.33 -32.92 13.33
N ILE A 102 18.81 -33.07 12.11
CA ILE A 102 18.88 -34.33 11.36
C ILE A 102 20.35 -34.69 11.02
N ALA A 103 21.16 -33.70 10.62
CA ALA A 103 22.57 -33.92 10.28
C ALA A 103 23.38 -34.51 11.44
N GLN A 104 23.04 -34.17 12.69
CA GLN A 104 23.69 -34.75 13.89
C GLN A 104 23.48 -36.26 14.05
N PHE A 105 22.48 -36.85 13.40
CA PHE A 105 22.23 -38.31 13.44
C PHE A 105 23.00 -39.08 12.36
N PHE A 106 23.69 -38.38 11.45
CA PHE A 106 24.47 -38.97 10.37
C PHE A 106 26.00 -38.75 10.54
N GLU A 107 26.42 -38.17 11.66
CA GLU A 107 27.81 -38.21 12.17
C GLU A 107 28.01 -39.41 13.11
#